data_AF-A0A432TSY4-F1
#
_entry.id   AF-A0A432TSY4-F1
#
_cell.length_a   1.000
_cell.length_b   1.000
_cell.length_c   1.000
_cell.angle_alpha   90.00
_cell.angle_beta   90.00
_cell.angle_gamma   90.00
#
_symmetry.space_group_name_H-M   'P 1'
#
loop_
_entity.id
_entity.type
_entity.pdbx_description
1 polymer ?
#
loop_
_entity_poly.entity_id
_entity_poly.type
_entity_poly.pdbx_seq_one_letter_code
_entity_poly.pdbx_strand_id
1 'polypeptide(L)'
;GFGEVVIESNSKGLWVDKKLISTDFKQWMISKVGWYFPILELPKIIFKNKKKIQDSWMIKVTRYQKINNIKYPKLIRLNHLKKPIKIKLMLTDIKPIKK
;
A
#
# COMPACT_ATOMS: atom_id res chain seq x y z
N GLY A 1 10.06 12.78 13.41
CA GLY A 1 9.68 11.91 12.29
C GLY A 1 8.55 11.01 12.73
N PHE A 2 7.57 10.71 11.88
CA PHE A 2 6.26 10.13 12.28
C PHE A 2 6.27 8.69 12.82
N GLY A 3 7.43 8.14 13.20
CA GLY A 3 7.54 6.81 13.80
C GLY A 3 7.02 5.70 12.90
N GLU A 4 6.97 4.50 13.45
CA GLU A 4 6.20 3.38 12.90
C GLU A 4 4.78 3.45 13.45
N VAL A 5 3.78 3.21 12.60
CA VAL A 5 2.37 3.15 13.00
C VAL A 5 1.79 1.83 12.53
N VAL A 6 1.17 1.08 13.43
CA VAL A 6 0.51 -0.18 13.11
C VAL A 6 -0.98 0.10 12.87
N ILE A 7 -1.47 -0.32 11.70
CA ILE A 7 -2.85 -0.08 11.28
C ILE A 7 -3.49 -1.42 10.92
N GLU A 8 -4.64 -1.71 11.53
CA GLU A 8 -5.43 -2.90 11.26
C GLU A 8 -6.88 -2.50 10.93
N SER A 9 -7.38 -2.92 9.79
CA SER A 9 -8.77 -2.70 9.37
C SER A 9 -9.47 -4.05 9.30
N ASN A 10 -10.50 -4.24 10.13
CA ASN A 10 -11.26 -5.48 10.18
C ASN A 10 -12.77 -5.20 10.38
N SER A 11 -13.58 -6.24 10.54
CA SER A 11 -15.04 -6.11 10.73
C SER A 11 -15.43 -5.36 12.01
N LYS A 12 -14.51 -5.21 12.97
CA LYS A 12 -14.72 -4.45 14.21
C LYS A 12 -14.32 -2.97 14.08
N GLY A 13 -13.77 -2.55 12.94
CA GLY A 13 -13.38 -1.18 12.67
C GLY A 13 -11.89 -0.99 12.37
N LEU A 14 -11.42 0.26 12.50
CA LEU A 14 -10.03 0.65 12.28
C LEU A 14 -9.29 0.74 13.62
N TRP A 15 -8.19 -0.01 13.73
CA TRP A 15 -7.29 0.04 14.87
C TRP A 15 -5.99 0.71 14.46
N VAL A 16 -5.51 1.65 15.27
CA VAL A 16 -4.24 2.36 15.07
C VAL A 16 -3.46 2.30 16.37
N ASP A 17 -2.29 1.68 16.34
CA ASP A 17 -1.45 1.41 17.52
C ASP A 17 -2.27 0.79 18.66
N LYS A 18 -3.05 -0.25 18.34
CA LYS A 18 -3.94 -1.00 19.24
C LYS A 18 -5.13 -0.19 19.82
N LYS A 19 -5.38 1.02 19.32
CA LYS A 19 -6.57 1.82 19.71
C LYS A 19 -7.61 1.79 18.61
N LEU A 20 -8.84 1.45 18.96
CA LEU A 20 -9.98 1.55 18.05
C LEU A 20 -10.29 3.03 17.79
N ILE A 21 -10.37 3.39 16.50
CA ILE A 21 -10.71 4.74 16.04
C ILE A 21 -12.08 4.69 15.36
N SER A 22 -12.87 5.75 15.50
CA SER A 22 -14.22 5.86 14.94
C SER A 22 -14.27 6.12 13.43
N THR A 23 -13.14 6.45 12.82
CA THR A 23 -13.03 6.76 11.39
C THR A 23 -12.57 5.56 10.57
N ASP A 24 -12.96 5.49 9.30
CA ASP A 24 -12.37 4.53 8.38
C ASP A 24 -10.91 4.88 8.03
N PHE A 25 -10.21 3.95 7.38
CA PHE A 25 -8.80 4.12 7.00
C PHE A 25 -8.56 5.36 6.12
N LYS A 26 -9.47 5.67 5.20
CA LYS A 26 -9.33 6.82 4.29
C LYS A 26 -9.46 8.14 5.06
N GLN A 27 -10.50 8.27 5.86
CA GLN A 27 -10.76 9.42 6.72
C GLN A 27 -9.60 9.63 7.71
N TRP A 28 -9.11 8.55 8.31
CA TRP A 28 -7.95 8.60 9.19
C TRP A 28 -6.70 9.10 8.48
N MET A 29 -6.34 8.55 7.31
CA MET A 29 -5.15 9.00 6.57
C MET A 29 -5.26 10.47 6.15
N ILE A 30 -6.43 10.89 5.66
CA ILE A 30 -6.63 12.30 5.26
C ILE A 30 -6.47 13.21 6.48
N SER A 31 -7.03 12.87 7.63
CA SER A 31 -6.92 13.70 8.83
C SER A 31 -5.51 13.69 9.45
N LYS A 32 -4.77 12.59 9.38
CA LYS A 32 -3.44 12.47 9.97
C LYS A 32 -2.30 12.94 9.08
N VAL A 33 -2.38 12.65 7.78
CA VAL A 33 -1.27 12.93 6.84
C VAL A 33 -1.69 13.77 5.64
N GLY A 34 -2.97 14.12 5.48
CA GLY A 34 -3.45 15.01 4.41
C GLY A 34 -3.60 14.35 3.04
N TRP A 35 -3.48 13.03 2.95
CA TRP A 35 -3.61 12.26 1.71
C TRP A 35 -4.09 10.83 1.98
N TYR A 36 -4.54 10.14 0.93
CA TYR A 36 -5.02 8.77 1.01
C TYR A 36 -4.35 7.89 -0.05
N PHE A 37 -3.93 6.70 0.35
CA PHE A 37 -3.50 5.66 -0.57
C PHE A 37 -4.53 4.52 -0.63
N PRO A 38 -5.05 4.16 -1.81
CA PRO A 38 -6.05 3.11 -1.95
C PRO A 38 -5.44 1.72 -1.80
N ILE A 39 -5.29 1.26 -0.56
CA ILE A 39 -4.66 -0.02 -0.21
C ILE A 39 -5.28 -1.22 -0.94
N LEU A 40 -6.58 -1.17 -1.24
CA LEU A 40 -7.31 -2.21 -1.97
C LEU A 40 -6.88 -2.35 -3.44
N GLU A 41 -6.21 -1.35 -4.01
CA GLU A 41 -5.63 -1.45 -5.35
C GLU A 41 -4.26 -2.14 -5.35
N LEU A 42 -3.65 -2.35 -4.18
CA LEU A 42 -2.31 -2.93 -4.06
C LEU A 42 -2.19 -4.33 -4.71
N PRO A 43 -3.17 -5.26 -4.57
CA PRO A 43 -3.11 -6.53 -5.29
C PRO A 43 -3.06 -6.36 -6.82
N LYS A 44 -3.78 -5.36 -7.36
CA LYS A 44 -3.75 -5.06 -8.80
C LYS A 44 -2.39 -4.52 -9.23
N ILE A 45 -1.69 -3.80 -8.36
CA ILE A 45 -0.32 -3.32 -8.60
C ILE A 45 0.67 -4.49 -8.63
N ILE A 46 0.58 -5.38 -7.64
CA ILE A 46 1.54 -6.47 -7.45
C ILE A 46 1.35 -7.57 -8.50
N PHE A 47 0.10 -7.99 -8.73
CA PHE A 47 -0.20 -9.19 -9.54
C PHE A 47 -0.67 -8.87 -10.96
N LYS A 48 -1.24 -7.69 -11.21
CA LYS A 48 -1.77 -7.30 -12.54
C LYS A 48 -0.92 -6.24 -13.25
N ASN A 49 0.25 -5.88 -12.73
CA ASN A 49 1.18 -4.90 -13.30
C ASN A 49 0.52 -3.54 -13.67
N LYS A 50 -0.49 -3.12 -12.91
CA LYS A 50 -1.21 -1.87 -13.17
C LYS A 50 -0.29 -0.66 -12.96
N LYS A 51 -0.18 0.23 -13.96
CA LYS A 51 0.74 1.39 -13.95
C LYS A 51 0.12 2.68 -13.36
N LYS A 52 -1.20 2.74 -13.24
CA LYS A 52 -1.95 3.89 -12.69
C LYS A 52 -3.11 3.40 -11.85
N ILE A 53 -3.43 4.07 -10.74
CA ILE A 53 -4.62 3.78 -9.92
C ILE A 53 -5.33 5.08 -9.56
N GLN A 54 -6.67 5.07 -9.67
CA GLN A 54 -7.58 6.16 -9.31
C GLN A 54 -7.14 7.54 -9.84
N ASP A 55 -6.51 7.58 -11.03
CA ASP A 55 -6.00 8.76 -11.74
C ASP A 55 -5.14 9.75 -10.92
N SER A 56 -4.66 9.32 -9.76
CA SER A 56 -3.95 10.13 -8.78
C SER A 56 -2.58 9.59 -8.45
N TRP A 57 -2.31 8.32 -8.78
CA TRP A 57 -1.05 7.64 -8.48
C TRP A 57 -0.43 7.03 -9.73
N MET A 58 0.84 7.35 -9.97
CA MET A 58 1.67 6.71 -10.97
C MET A 58 2.55 5.65 -10.30
N ILE A 59 2.55 4.45 -10.87
CA ILE A 59 3.27 3.29 -10.35
C ILE A 59 4.44 2.95 -11.28
N LYS A 60 5.62 2.78 -10.70
CA LYS A 60 6.81 2.28 -11.38
C LYS A 60 7.40 1.11 -10.61
N VAL A 61 7.39 -0.08 -11.20
CA VAL A 61 8.17 -1.20 -10.69
C VAL A 61 9.62 -1.00 -11.10
N THR A 62 10.52 -0.85 -10.13
CA THR A 62 11.93 -0.58 -10.39
C THR A 62 12.80 -1.82 -10.37
N ARG A 63 12.37 -2.87 -9.66
CA ARG A 63 13.08 -4.14 -9.57
C ARG A 63 12.07 -5.27 -9.42
N TYR A 64 12.37 -6.40 -10.04
CA TYR A 64 11.64 -7.66 -9.90
C TYR A 64 12.47 -8.70 -9.15
N GLN A 65 11.80 -9.70 -8.61
CA GLN A 65 12.36 -10.91 -8.01
C GLN A 65 11.67 -12.14 -8.58
N LYS A 66 12.33 -13.29 -8.52
CA LYS A 66 11.74 -14.59 -8.88
C LYS A 66 11.45 -15.37 -7.62
N ILE A 67 10.23 -15.91 -7.51
CA ILE A 67 9.80 -16.78 -6.41
C ILE A 67 9.01 -17.91 -7.05
N ASN A 68 9.42 -19.17 -6.82
CA ASN A 68 8.87 -20.35 -7.47
C ASN A 68 8.78 -20.19 -9.00
N ASN A 69 9.86 -19.66 -9.60
CA ASN A 69 9.96 -19.36 -11.03
C ASN A 69 8.98 -18.29 -11.58
N ILE A 70 8.17 -17.66 -10.72
CA ILE A 70 7.26 -16.56 -11.10
C ILE A 70 7.93 -15.22 -10.79
N LYS A 71 7.83 -14.27 -11.72
CA LYS A 71 8.41 -12.92 -11.59
C LYS A 71 7.45 -11.99 -10.85
N TYR A 72 7.83 -11.57 -9.64
CA TYR A 72 7.10 -10.61 -8.83
C TYR A 72 7.82 -9.27 -8.72
N PRO A 73 7.12 -8.14 -8.53
CA PRO A 73 7.76 -6.90 -8.11
C PRO A 73 8.54 -7.10 -6.81
N LYS A 74 9.75 -6.55 -6.73
CA LYS A 74 10.53 -6.46 -5.48
C LYS A 74 10.49 -5.04 -4.92
N LEU A 75 10.59 -4.05 -5.81
CA LEU A 75 10.61 -2.64 -5.43
C LEU A 75 9.66 -1.86 -6.33
N ILE A 76 8.73 -1.15 -5.70
CA ILE A 76 7.68 -0.37 -6.35
C ILE A 76 7.75 1.05 -5.83
N ARG A 77 7.76 2.01 -6.76
CA ARG A 77 7.64 3.44 -6.45
C ARG A 77 6.26 3.92 -6.86
N LEU A 78 5.57 4.58 -5.93
CA LEU A 78 4.27 5.19 -6.17
C LEU A 78 4.42 6.69 -5.97
N ASN A 79 4.11 7.47 -7.00
CA ASN A 79 4.16 8.92 -6.96
C ASN A 79 2.75 9.46 -7.10
N HIS A 80 2.36 10.36 -6.20
CA HIS A 80 1.10 11.08 -6.35
C HIS A 80 1.25 12.14 -7.46
N LEU A 81 0.27 12.23 -8.36
CA LEU A 81 0.34 13.08 -9.55
C LEU A 81 0.13 14.57 -9.24
N LYS A 82 -0.64 14.88 -8.19
CA LYS A 82 -1.02 16.26 -7.83
C LYS A 82 -0.43 16.77 -6.51
N LYS A 83 0.28 15.93 -5.77
CA LYS A 83 0.79 16.23 -4.43
C LYS A 83 2.23 15.74 -4.34
N PRO A 84 3.12 16.39 -3.57
CA PRO A 84 4.54 16.02 -3.49
C PRO A 84 4.74 14.77 -2.60
N ILE A 85 4.02 13.68 -2.86
CA ILE A 85 4.03 12.46 -2.06
C ILE A 85 4.65 11.33 -2.88
N LYS A 86 5.60 10.62 -2.27
CA LYS A 86 6.25 9.45 -2.84
C LYS A 86 6.25 8.32 -1.82
N ILE A 87 5.81 7.14 -2.25
CA ILE A 87 5.83 5.91 -1.45
C ILE A 87 6.81 4.94 -2.11
N LYS A 88 7.69 4.34 -1.32
CA LYS A 88 8.59 3.27 -1.74
C LYS A 88 8.17 1.99 -1.03
N LEU A 89 7.63 1.04 -1.78
CA LEU A 89 7.24 -0.27 -1.27
C LEU A 89 8.30 -1.30 -1.65
N MET A 90 8.76 -2.07 -0.68
CA MET A 90 9.69 -3.18 -0.87
C MET A 90 9.02 -4.47 -0.40
N LEU A 91 8.87 -5.44 -1.30
CA LEU A 91 8.35 -6.77 -0.96
C LEU A 91 9.54 -7.64 -0.56
N THR A 92 9.67 -7.93 0.73
CA THR A 92 10.79 -8.67 1.32
C THR A 92 10.52 -10.17 1.41
N ASP A 93 9.29 -10.55 1.72
CA ASP A 93 8.87 -11.94 1.89
C ASP A 93 7.51 -12.15 1.20
N ILE A 94 7.40 -13.18 0.37
CA ILE A 94 6.17 -13.55 -0.32
C ILE A 94 5.99 -15.06 -0.12
N LYS A 95 5.01 -15.41 0.71
CA LYS A 95 4.69 -16.80 1.03
C LYS A 95 3.53 -17.29 0.18
N PRO A 96 3.58 -18.54 -0.32
CA PRO A 96 2.40 -19.17 -0.89
C PRO A 96 1.35 -19.34 0.22
N ILE A 97 0.09 -19.04 -0.11
CA ILE A 97 -1.03 -19.43 0.74
C ILE A 97 -1.14 -20.96 0.59
N LYS A 98 -0.92 -21.70 1.68
CA LYS A 98 -1.23 -23.14 1.71
C LYS A 98 -2.74 -23.26 1.50
N LYS A 99 -3.14 -23.96 0.43
CA LYS A 99 -4.54 -24.32 0.20
C LYS A 99 -4.99 -25.34 1.24
#